data_AF-A0AAE7R7X9-F1
#
_entry.id   AF-A0AAE7R7X9-F1
#
_cell.length_a   1.000
_cell.length_b   1.000
_cell.length_c   1.000
_cell.angle_alpha   90.00
_cell.angle_beta   90.00
_cell.angle_gamma   90.00
#
_symmetry.space_group_name_H-M   'P 1'
#
loop_
_entity.id
_entity.type
_entity.pdbx_description
1 polymer ?
#
loop_
_entity_poly.entity_id
_entity_poly.type
_entity_poly.pdbx_seq_one_letter_code
_entity_poly.pdbx_strand_id
1 'polypeptide(L)' 'MDMKRNEEFAPLIGGGIPPRVDACDVASAARKIFGADAALAVAFSAIDARLDGRDSDFRFWTSVFHTLTRN' A
#
# COMPACT_ATOMS: atom_id res chain seq x y z
N MET A 1 -26.83 4.64 -8.43
CA MET A 1 -25.76 5.20 -7.59
C MET A 1 -25.36 4.10 -6.62
N ASP A 2 -24.43 3.26 -7.06
CA ASP A 2 -24.11 1.98 -6.43
C ASP A 2 -23.01 2.17 -5.40
N MET A 3 -23.45 2.41 -4.17
CA MET A 3 -22.68 2.64 -2.94
C MET A 3 -22.04 1.34 -2.38
N LYS A 4 -21.87 0.31 -3.21
CA LYS A 4 -21.48 -1.06 -2.80
C LYS A 4 -20.04 -1.46 -3.15
N ARG A 5 -19.23 -0.55 -3.70
CA ARG A 5 -17.84 -0.83 -4.13
C ARG A 5 -16.76 -0.36 -3.15
N ASN A 6 -17.12 0.31 -2.07
CA ASN A 6 -16.19 0.90 -1.11
C ASN A 6 -15.96 0.06 0.14
N GLU A 7 -16.73 -1.00 0.37
CA GLU A 7 -16.58 -1.87 1.55
C GLU A 7 -15.59 -3.03 1.31
N GLU A 8 -15.22 -3.31 0.07
CA GLU A 8 -14.27 -4.39 -0.27
C GLU A 8 -12.80 -4.02 0.02
N PHE A 9 -12.48 -2.72 0.08
CA PHE A 9 -11.11 -2.22 0.29
C PHE A 9 -10.79 -1.88 1.75
N ALA A 10 -11.77 -1.97 2.64
CA ALA A 10 -11.62 -1.73 4.07
C ALA A 10 -10.55 -2.59 4.79
N PRO A 11 -10.18 -3.82 4.36
CA PRO A 11 -9.18 -4.59 5.10
C PRO A 11 -7.73 -4.17 4.84
N LEU A 12 -7.44 -3.29 3.87
CA LEU A 12 -6.04 -2.98 3.50
C LEU A 12 -5.37 -1.91 4.37
N ILE A 13 -6.14 -1.17 5.18
CA ILE A 13 -5.62 -0.02 5.92
C ILE A 13 -5.54 -0.30 7.44
N GLY A 14 -6.35 -1.22 7.97
CA GLY A 14 -6.62 -1.29 9.41
C GLY A 14 -6.12 -2.50 10.20
N GLY A 15 -5.46 -3.50 9.62
CA GLY A 15 -5.05 -4.64 10.43
C GLY A 15 -4.13 -5.62 9.73
N GLY A 16 -2.82 -5.39 9.88
CA GLY A 16 -1.76 -6.35 9.58
C GLY A 16 -1.77 -6.89 8.15
N ILE A 17 -0.80 -6.46 7.34
CA ILE A 17 -0.57 -7.02 6.01
C ILE A 17 -0.46 -8.55 6.12
N PRO A 18 -1.36 -9.35 5.50
CA PRO A 18 -1.25 -10.80 5.56
C PRO A 18 0.04 -11.23 4.86
N PRO A 19 0.73 -12.29 5.35
CA PRO A 19 2.08 -12.69 4.91
C PRO A 19 2.15 -13.28 3.49
N ARG A 20 1.21 -12.95 2.60
CA ARG A 20 1.03 -13.57 1.29
C ARG A 20 0.95 -12.58 0.13
N VAL A 21 1.07 -11.27 0.37
CA VAL A 21 1.05 -10.27 -0.70
C VAL A 21 2.46 -9.76 -0.94
N ASP A 22 3.00 -10.03 -2.12
CA ASP A 22 4.35 -9.60 -2.48
C ASP A 22 4.38 -8.09 -2.78
N ALA A 23 5.50 -7.44 -2.45
CA ALA A 23 5.67 -6.02 -2.69
C ALA A 23 5.57 -5.65 -4.18
N CYS A 24 5.92 -6.58 -5.08
CA CYS A 24 5.80 -6.41 -6.53
C CYS A 24 4.35 -6.37 -7.02
N ASP A 25 3.49 -7.22 -6.45
CA ASP A 25 2.06 -7.25 -6.80
C ASP A 25 1.39 -5.97 -6.31
N VAL A 26 1.71 -5.54 -5.09
CA VAL A 26 1.19 -4.28 -4.53
C VAL A 26 1.72 -3.08 -5.29
N ALA A 27 2.98 -3.06 -5.71
CA ALA A 27 3.54 -2.00 -6.56
C ALA A 27 2.83 -1.95 -7.93
N SER A 28 2.57 -3.11 -8.53
CA SER A 28 1.84 -3.20 -9.80
C SER A 28 0.40 -2.73 -9.67
N ALA A 29 -0.27 -3.09 -8.58
CA ALA A 29 -1.62 -2.61 -8.27
C ALA A 29 -1.64 -1.10 -8.00
N ALA A 30 -0.69 -0.59 -7.21
CA ALA A 30 -0.56 0.84 -6.93
C ALA A 30 -0.33 1.64 -8.22
N ARG A 31 0.52 1.18 -9.14
CA ARG A 31 0.68 1.78 -10.48
C ARG A 31 -0.60 1.78 -11.30
N LYS A 32 -1.40 0.72 -11.24
CA LYS A 32 -2.69 0.65 -11.96
C LYS A 32 -3.73 1.62 -11.39
N ILE A 33 -3.74 1.83 -10.08
CA ILE A 33 -4.74 2.65 -9.39
C ILE A 33 -4.34 4.14 -9.41
N PHE A 34 -3.09 4.43 -9.05
CA PHE A 34 -2.61 5.79 -8.80
C PHE A 34 -1.73 6.34 -9.93
N GLY A 35 -1.33 5.50 -10.90
CA GLY A 35 -0.52 5.94 -12.03
C GLY A 35 0.81 6.55 -11.61
N ALA A 36 1.04 7.81 -11.98
CA ALA A 36 2.26 8.56 -11.65
C ALA A 36 2.41 8.81 -10.13
N ASP A 37 1.30 8.87 -9.40
CA ASP A 37 1.29 9.17 -7.97
C ASP A 37 1.44 7.92 -7.09
N ALA A 38 1.64 6.74 -7.70
CA ALA A 38 1.76 5.48 -6.96
C ALA A 38 2.87 5.50 -5.90
N ALA A 39 4.02 6.09 -6.22
CA ALA A 39 5.14 6.20 -5.28
C ALA A 39 4.78 7.12 -4.10
N LEU A 40 4.06 8.22 -4.36
CA LEU A 40 3.61 9.15 -3.32
C LEU A 40 2.58 8.50 -2.39
N ALA A 41 1.59 7.79 -2.94
CA ALA A 41 0.58 7.08 -2.17
C ALA A 41 1.23 6.03 -1.24
N VAL A 42 2.17 5.24 -1.77
CA VAL A 42 2.89 4.23 -0.99
C VAL A 42 3.78 4.87 0.09
N ALA A 43 4.45 5.99 -0.21
CA ALA A 43 5.24 6.71 0.78
C ALA A 43 4.37 7.24 1.92
N PHE A 44 3.18 7.76 1.61
CA PHE A 44 2.21 8.20 2.62
C PHE A 44 1.77 7.02 3.51
N SER A 45 1.44 5.86 2.93
CA SER A 45 1.10 4.65 3.69
C SER A 45 2.24 4.15 4.59
N ALA A 46 3.49 4.28 4.16
CA ALA A 46 4.64 3.99 5.00
C ALA A 46 4.71 4.94 6.22
N ILE A 47 4.58 6.25 6.00
CA ILE A 47 4.62 7.25 7.07
C ILE A 47 3.48 7.02 8.07
N ASP A 48 2.26 6.78 7.58
CA ASP A 48 1.08 6.49 8.39
C ASP A 48 1.30 5.25 9.28
N ALA A 49 1.78 4.15 8.70
CA ALA A 49 2.13 2.94 9.45
C ALA A 49 3.21 3.20 10.52
N ARG A 50 4.19 4.07 10.23
CA ARG A 50 5.23 4.43 11.19
C ARG A 50 4.69 5.24 12.36
N LEU A 51 3.76 6.16 12.12
CA LEU A 51 3.09 6.95 13.14
C LEU A 51 2.21 6.08 14.05
N ASP A 52 1.58 5.05 13.48
CA ASP A 52 0.81 4.05 14.22
C ASP A 52 1.67 3.03 15.00
N GLY A 53 3.00 3.09 14.88
CA GLY A 53 3.91 2.10 15.49
C GLY A 53 3.88 0.71 14.82
N ARG A 54 3.32 0.60 13.61
CA ARG A 54 3.29 -0.62 12.79
C ARG A 54 4.58 -0.78 12.00
N ASP A 55 5.67 -1.10 12.69
CA ASP A 55 7.01 -1.25 12.09
C ASP A 55 7.07 -2.29 10.96
N SER A 56 6.29 -3.37 11.04
CA SER A 56 6.17 -4.39 9.98
C SER A 56 5.61 -3.80 8.69
N ASP A 57 4.52 -3.06 8.81
CA ASP A 57 3.79 -2.46 7.69
C ASP A 57 4.63 -1.34 7.08
N PHE A 58 5.31 -0.54 7.90
CA PHE A 58 6.27 0.45 7.44
C PHE A 58 7.37 -0.18 6.56
N ARG A 59 7.99 -1.28 7.00
CA ARG A 59 9.02 -2.00 6.24
C ARG A 59 8.47 -2.58 4.95
N PHE A 60 7.23 -3.07 4.96
CA PHE A 60 6.57 -3.55 3.77
C PHE A 60 6.34 -2.42 2.77
N TRP A 61 5.74 -1.32 3.18
CA TRP A 61 5.46 -0.18 2.28
C TRP A 61 6.73 0.46 1.75
N THR A 62 7.82 0.49 2.52
CA THR A 62 9.15 0.90 2.00
C THR A 62 9.69 -0.08 0.96
N SER A 63 9.47 -1.39 1.09
CA SER A 63 9.81 -2.37 0.06
C SER A 63 9.01 -2.15 -1.24
N VAL A 64 7.70 -1.89 -1.11
CA VAL A 64 6.84 -1.52 -2.26
C VAL A 64 7.33 -0.23 -2.92
N PHE A 65 7.68 0.79 -2.12
CA PHE A 65 8.21 2.06 -2.61
C PHE A 65 9.51 1.86 -3.39
N HIS A 66 10.43 1.05 -2.88
CA HIS A 66 11.65 0.70 -3.59
C HIS A 66 11.35 -0.03 -4.91
N THR A 67 10.33 -0.88 -4.95
CA THR A 67 9.93 -1.57 -6.19
C THR A 67 9.35 -0.61 -7.23
N LEU A 68 8.68 0.46 -6.80
CA LEU A 68 8.15 1.51 -7.69
C LEU A 68 9.23 2.46 -8.22
N THR A 69 10.27 2.72 -7.43
CA THR A 69 11.31 3.71 -7.74
C THR A 69 12.56 3.11 -8.37
N ARG A 70 12.77 1.81 -8.19
CA ARG A 70 13.82 1.02 -8.85
C ARG A 70 13.32 0.60 -10.22
N ASN A 71 13.34 1.53 -11.16
CA ASN A 71 13.11 1.27 -12.57
C ASN A 71 14.25 0.45 -13.18
#